data_AF-A0A5B0G526-F1
#
_entry.id   AF-A0A5B0G526-F1
#
_cell.length_a   1.000
_cell.length_b   1.000
_cell.length_c   1.000
_cell.angle_alpha   90.00
_cell.angle_beta   90.00
_cell.angle_gamma   90.00
#
_symmetry.space_group_name_H-M   'P 1'
#
loop_
_entity.id
_entity.type
_entity.pdbx_description
1 polymer ?
#
loop_
_entity_poly.entity_id
_entity_poly.type
_entity_poly.pdbx_seq_one_letter_code
_entity_poly.pdbx_strand_id
1 'polypeptide(L)'
;MNHLTRDLLACVETWMRGGRGTTHRWHWAIRAQTTSEAAVRNALAFIKEADAPFRITGCWVNVLGPGASHATHRHPNNFLSGVYYLQTQAGTDTINLHDPRPQTAIIRPPVTELTPHAGTSPRQ
;
A
#
# COMPACT_ATOMS: atom_id res chain seq x y z
N MET A 1 -3.65 -19.65 -4.30
CA MET A 1 -3.61 -18.43 -5.15
C MET A 1 -4.83 -18.42 -6.07
N ASN A 2 -5.73 -17.44 -5.92
CA ASN A 2 -6.97 -17.36 -6.70
C ASN A 2 -6.67 -17.02 -8.18
N HIS A 3 -7.65 -17.21 -9.08
CA HIS A 3 -7.47 -16.98 -10.52
C HIS A 3 -7.18 -15.51 -10.86
N LEU A 4 -7.76 -14.57 -10.11
CA LEU A 4 -7.56 -13.13 -10.27
C LEU A 4 -6.11 -12.71 -9.97
N THR A 5 -5.50 -13.25 -8.92
CA THR A 5 -4.09 -13.01 -8.56
C THR A 5 -3.16 -13.53 -9.65
N ARG A 6 -3.47 -14.70 -10.24
CA ARG A 6 -2.66 -15.25 -11.35
C ARG A 6 -2.74 -14.37 -12.60
N ASP A 7 -3.93 -13.91 -12.96
CA ASP A 7 -4.13 -13.03 -14.11
C ASP A 7 -3.43 -11.67 -13.92
N LEU A 8 -3.51 -11.10 -12.71
CA LEU A 8 -2.81 -9.87 -12.35
C LEU A 8 -1.29 -10.04 -12.42
N LEU A 9 -0.75 -11.15 -11.89
CA LEU A 9 0.68 -11.46 -11.97
C LEU A 9 1.15 -11.61 -13.42
N ALA A 10 0.42 -12.37 -14.25
CA ALA A 10 0.75 -12.55 -15.66
C ALA A 10 0.75 -11.21 -16.43
N CYS A 11 -0.21 -10.33 -16.13
CA CYS A 11 -0.26 -8.98 -16.69
C CYS A 11 0.97 -8.15 -16.28
N VAL A 12 1.34 -8.18 -15.00
CA VAL A 12 2.50 -7.46 -14.46
C VAL A 12 3.81 -8.00 -15.04
N GLU A 13 3.97 -9.32 -15.17
CA GLU A 13 5.14 -9.95 -15.80
C GLU A 13 5.29 -9.53 -17.26
N THR A 14 4.19 -9.53 -18.02
CA THR A 14 4.18 -9.06 -19.41
C THR A 14 4.61 -7.60 -19.50
N TRP A 15 4.16 -6.78 -18.55
CA TRP A 15 4.54 -5.37 -18.46
C TRP A 15 6.02 -5.17 -18.12
N MET A 16 6.57 -5.94 -17.18
CA MET A 16 7.97 -5.92 -16.79
C MET A 16 8.90 -6.36 -17.94
N ARG A 17 8.55 -7.42 -18.67
CA ARG A 17 9.30 -7.90 -19.85
C ARG A 17 9.37 -6.85 -20.97
N GLY A 18 8.39 -5.94 -21.04
CA GLY A 18 8.36 -4.83 -21.99
C GLY A 18 9.24 -3.62 -21.63
N GLY A 19 10.12 -3.71 -20.61
CA GLY A 19 11.08 -2.65 -20.26
C GLY A 19 10.47 -1.44 -19.52
N ARG A 20 9.25 -1.55 -19.02
CA ARG A 20 8.54 -0.47 -18.28
C ARG A 20 8.61 -0.65 -16.76
N GLY A 21 9.74 -1.17 -16.27
CA GLY A 21 9.91 -1.70 -14.92
C GLY A 21 9.95 -0.67 -13.78
N THR A 22 9.99 0.62 -14.08
CA THR A 22 9.97 1.69 -13.08
C THR A 22 9.03 2.80 -13.53
N THR A 23 7.74 2.49 -13.62
CA THR A 23 6.74 3.50 -13.98
C THR A 23 5.77 3.70 -12.83
N HIS A 24 5.94 4.80 -12.08
CA HIS A 24 4.86 5.38 -11.27
C HIS A 24 3.77 5.87 -12.23
N ARG A 25 2.88 4.98 -12.67
CA ARG A 25 1.87 5.33 -13.67
C ARG A 25 0.48 5.17 -13.08
N TRP A 26 -0.22 6.29 -13.02
CA TRP A 26 -1.67 6.41 -12.86
C TRP A 26 -2.38 5.74 -14.04
N HIS A 27 -2.45 4.41 -14.07
CA HIS A 27 -3.30 3.71 -15.03
C HIS A 27 -4.37 2.92 -14.28
N TRP A 28 -5.59 3.14 -14.73
CA TRP A 28 -6.79 2.39 -14.41
C TRP A 28 -6.55 0.90 -14.65
N ALA A 29 -6.11 0.17 -13.63
CA ALA A 29 -6.25 -1.28 -13.67
C ALA A 29 -7.72 -1.59 -13.38
N ILE A 30 -8.61 -1.49 -14.38
CA ILE A 30 -10.04 -1.85 -14.23
C ILE A 30 -10.18 -3.27 -13.62
N ARG A 31 -9.25 -4.18 -13.95
CA ARG A 31 -9.21 -5.53 -13.37
C ARG A 31 -8.77 -5.58 -11.89
N ALA A 32 -8.02 -4.60 -11.39
CA ALA A 32 -7.64 -4.55 -9.97
C ALA A 32 -8.79 -4.01 -9.09
N GLN A 33 -9.73 -3.24 -9.66
CA GLN A 33 -10.83 -2.62 -8.92
C GLN A 33 -11.79 -3.66 -8.33
N THR A 34 -12.20 -4.66 -9.12
CA THR A 34 -13.17 -5.69 -8.67
C THR A 34 -12.63 -6.56 -7.54
N THR A 35 -11.33 -6.87 -7.55
CA THR A 35 -10.68 -7.59 -6.44
C THR A 35 -10.59 -6.73 -5.18
N SER A 36 -10.50 -5.40 -5.36
CA SER A 36 -10.35 -4.45 -4.26
C SER A 36 -11.66 -4.17 -3.53
N GLU A 37 -12.83 -4.27 -4.16
CA GLU A 37 -14.11 -3.92 -3.51
C GLU A 37 -14.42 -4.78 -2.28
N ALA A 38 -14.26 -6.10 -2.38
CA ALA A 38 -14.49 -7.00 -1.24
C ALA A 38 -13.50 -6.72 -0.09
N ALA A 39 -12.23 -6.45 -0.43
CA ALA A 39 -11.22 -6.07 0.56
C ALA A 39 -11.56 -4.73 1.23
N VAL A 40 -12.00 -3.74 0.45
CA VAL A 40 -12.44 -2.43 0.97
C VAL A 40 -13.64 -2.59 1.89
N ARG A 41 -14.64 -3.40 1.53
CA ARG A 41 -15.80 -3.68 2.41
C ARG A 41 -15.37 -4.29 3.74
N ASN A 42 -14.46 -5.27 3.71
CA ASN A 42 -13.94 -5.88 4.94
C ASN A 42 -13.15 -4.88 5.78
N ALA A 43 -12.36 -4.02 5.16
CA ALA A 43 -11.63 -2.95 5.86
C ALA A 43 -12.59 -1.93 6.49
N LEU A 44 -13.62 -1.50 5.75
CA LEU A 44 -14.68 -0.61 6.27
C LEU A 44 -15.43 -1.27 7.42
N ALA A 45 -15.76 -2.56 7.33
CA ALA A 45 -16.37 -3.30 8.42
C ALA A 45 -15.46 -3.40 9.65
N PHE A 46 -14.16 -3.63 9.45
CA PHE A 46 -13.18 -3.67 10.53
C PHE A 46 -13.09 -2.33 11.28
N ILE A 47 -13.11 -1.20 10.57
CA ILE A 47 -13.12 0.13 11.18
C ILE A 47 -14.52 0.59 11.62
N LYS A 48 -15.53 -0.28 11.53
CA LYS A 48 -16.93 -0.04 11.93
C LYS A 48 -17.67 1.03 11.11
N GLU A 49 -17.30 1.17 9.84
CA GLU A 49 -17.89 2.08 8.85
C GLU A 49 -18.55 1.31 7.69
N ALA A 50 -19.01 0.07 7.94
CA ALA A 50 -19.42 -0.90 6.92
C ALA A 50 -20.54 -0.42 5.98
N ASP A 51 -21.43 0.45 6.48
CA ASP A 51 -22.67 0.85 5.80
C ASP A 51 -22.50 2.11 4.93
N ALA A 52 -21.34 2.76 4.97
CA ALA A 52 -21.09 3.97 4.18
C ALA A 52 -20.85 3.61 2.69
N PRO A 53 -21.54 4.27 1.74
CA PRO A 53 -21.22 4.12 0.33
C PRO A 53 -19.79 4.62 0.07
N PHE A 54 -18.99 3.83 -0.64
CA PHE A 54 -17.62 4.21 -0.99
C PHE A 54 -17.42 4.21 -2.51
N ARG A 55 -16.43 4.97 -2.96
CA ARG A 55 -15.96 4.99 -4.34
C ARG A 55 -14.44 4.84 -4.36
N ILE A 56 -13.94 3.91 -5.17
CA ILE A 56 -12.50 3.80 -5.44
C ILE A 56 -12.11 4.96 -6.36
N THR A 57 -11.44 5.95 -5.79
CA THR A 57 -10.98 7.17 -6.48
C THR A 57 -9.63 7.00 -7.17
N GLY A 58 -8.82 6.03 -6.73
CA GLY A 58 -7.54 5.69 -7.32
C GLY A 58 -7.19 4.23 -7.06
N CYS A 59 -6.75 3.53 -8.11
CA CYS A 59 -6.25 2.16 -8.03
C CYS A 59 -5.20 1.98 -9.14
N TRP A 60 -3.99 1.59 -8.75
CA TRP A 60 -2.85 1.40 -9.64
C TRP A 60 -1.94 0.29 -9.10
N VAL A 61 -0.96 -0.11 -9.91
CA VAL A 61 0.04 -1.12 -9.56
C VAL A 61 1.41 -0.47 -9.51
N ASN A 62 2.19 -0.81 -8.48
CA ASN A 62 3.60 -0.43 -8.36
C ASN A 62 4.48 -1.68 -8.53
N VAL A 63 5.56 -1.53 -9.29
CA VAL A 63 6.67 -2.49 -9.36
C VAL A 63 7.92 -1.74 -8.93
N LEU A 64 8.54 -2.20 -7.85
CA LEU A 64 9.74 -1.58 -7.28
C LEU A 64 10.94 -2.49 -7.54
N GLY A 65 12.01 -1.90 -8.08
CA GLY A 65 13.30 -2.55 -8.19
C GLY A 65 14.03 -2.63 -6.84
N PRO A 66 15.11 -3.42 -6.74
CA PRO A 66 15.92 -3.50 -5.52
C PRO A 66 16.38 -2.10 -5.05
N GLY A 67 16.21 -1.82 -3.76
CA GLY A 67 16.60 -0.54 -3.15
C GLY A 67 15.66 0.64 -3.43
N ALA A 68 14.62 0.47 -4.25
CA ALA A 68 13.65 1.53 -4.50
C ALA A 68 12.68 1.69 -3.32
N SER A 69 12.34 2.94 -2.99
CA SER A 69 11.39 3.28 -1.93
C SER A 69 10.49 4.45 -2.33
N HIS A 70 9.27 4.47 -1.82
CA HIS A 70 8.42 5.66 -1.91
C HIS A 70 8.75 6.63 -0.78
N ALA A 71 8.83 7.93 -1.09
CA ALA A 71 8.90 8.96 -0.07
C ALA A 71 7.65 8.96 0.81
N THR A 72 7.77 9.35 2.08
CA THR A 72 6.63 9.52 2.97
C THR A 72 5.65 10.55 2.39
N HIS A 73 4.40 10.14 2.20
CA HIS A 73 3.35 10.99 1.65
C HIS A 73 1.98 10.63 2.23
N ARG A 74 0.99 11.48 1.94
CA ARG A 74 -0.43 11.28 2.24
C ARG A 74 -1.24 11.36 0.95
N HIS A 75 -2.45 10.80 0.95
CA HIS A 75 -3.40 10.91 -0.15
C HIS A 75 -4.47 11.95 0.22
N PRO A 76 -4.37 13.22 -0.23
CA PRO A 76 -5.36 14.24 0.10
C PRO A 76 -6.74 13.86 -0.44
N ASN A 77 -7.81 14.25 0.26
CA ASN A 77 -9.20 14.01 -0.13
C ASN A 77 -9.60 12.52 -0.24
N ASN A 78 -8.83 11.62 0.38
CA ASN A 78 -9.15 10.20 0.46
C ASN A 78 -9.38 9.82 1.93
N PHE A 79 -10.49 9.12 2.18
CA PHE A 79 -10.85 8.66 3.52
C PHE A 79 -10.02 7.44 3.95
N LEU A 80 -9.86 6.47 3.04
CA LEU A 80 -9.10 5.25 3.24
C LEU A 80 -8.12 5.05 2.09
N SER A 81 -6.91 4.60 2.40
CA SER A 81 -5.90 4.18 1.42
C SER A 81 -5.30 2.86 1.88
N GLY A 82 -4.86 2.04 0.93
CA GLY A 82 -4.31 0.72 1.24
C GLY A 82 -3.46 0.19 0.09
N VAL A 83 -2.71 -0.86 0.40
CA VAL A 83 -1.86 -1.58 -0.55
C VAL A 83 -2.16 -3.07 -0.47
N TYR A 84 -2.19 -3.73 -1.62
CA TYR A 84 -2.26 -5.18 -1.73
C TYR A 84 -0.98 -5.66 -2.40
N TYR A 85 -0.17 -6.41 -1.66
CA TYR A 85 1.09 -6.95 -2.16
C TYR A 85 0.83 -8.22 -2.97
N LEU A 86 1.08 -8.15 -4.28
CA LEU A 86 0.99 -9.30 -5.18
C LEU A 86 2.22 -10.22 -5.05
N GLN A 87 3.40 -9.62 -4.95
CA GLN A 87 4.67 -10.30 -4.81
C GLN A 87 5.63 -9.36 -4.08
N THR A 88 6.36 -9.90 -3.10
CA THR A 88 7.38 -9.18 -2.34
C THR A 88 8.69 -9.96 -2.36
N GLN A 89 9.80 -9.24 -2.23
CA GLN A 89 11.08 -9.86 -1.91
C GLN A 89 11.09 -10.17 -0.40
N ALA A 90 11.96 -11.09 0.03
CA ALA A 90 12.08 -11.40 1.45
C ALA A 90 12.45 -10.13 2.25
N GLY A 91 11.64 -9.79 3.26
CA GLY A 91 11.84 -8.61 4.09
C GLY A 91 11.38 -7.27 3.49
N THR A 92 10.66 -7.27 2.36
CA THR A 92 10.16 -6.02 1.72
C THR A 92 8.63 -5.89 1.75
N ASP A 93 7.97 -6.59 2.65
CA ASP A 93 6.50 -6.65 2.81
C ASP A 93 5.96 -5.68 3.85
N THR A 94 6.76 -4.68 4.24
CA THR A 94 6.42 -3.70 5.27
C THR A 94 5.92 -2.38 4.69
N ILE A 95 4.90 -1.80 5.34
CA ILE A 95 4.50 -0.41 5.18
C ILE A 95 4.85 0.36 6.47
N ASN A 96 5.59 1.47 6.33
CA ASN A 96 5.95 2.31 7.47
C ASN A 96 4.91 3.40 7.68
N LEU A 97 4.15 3.30 8.76
CA LEU A 97 3.20 4.34 9.17
C LEU A 97 3.88 5.30 10.15
N HIS A 98 3.75 6.59 9.88
CA HIS A 98 4.30 7.66 10.72
C HIS A 98 3.21 8.26 11.60
N ASP A 99 3.58 8.60 12.84
CA ASP A 99 2.68 9.31 13.75
C ASP A 99 2.34 10.70 13.19
N PRO A 100 1.05 11.03 12.99
CA PRO A 100 0.64 12.31 12.41
C PRO A 100 0.84 13.49 13.37
N ARG A 101 1.09 13.24 14.66
CA ARG A 101 1.25 14.30 15.66
C ARG A 101 2.66 14.89 15.54
N PRO A 102 2.81 16.19 15.25
CA PRO A 102 4.13 16.81 15.10
C PRO A 102 4.94 16.83 16.40
N GLN A 103 4.26 16.79 17.55
CA GLN A 103 4.87 16.86 18.88
C GLN A 103 5.54 15.55 19.31
N THR A 104 5.27 14.43 18.63
CA THR A 104 5.83 13.11 18.98
C THR A 104 7.35 13.03 18.82
N ALA A 105 7.96 13.99 18.10
CA ALA A 105 9.40 14.06 17.93
C ALA A 105 10.14 14.78 19.09
N ILE A 106 9.43 15.52 19.95
CA ILE A 106 10.03 16.43 20.94
C ILE A 106 10.31 15.71 22.27
N ILE A 107 9.31 14.98 22.79
CA ILE A 107 9.47 14.12 23.97
C ILE A 107 9.20 12.70 23.52
N ARG A 108 10.27 11.97 23.20
CA ARG A 108 10.20 10.54 22.85
C ARG A 108 10.63 9.72 24.06
N PRO A 109 9.72 8.99 24.71
CA PRO A 109 10.12 7.92 25.62
C PRO A 109 11.02 6.94 24.86
N PRO A 110 12.02 6.33 25.52
CA PRO A 110 12.86 5.33 24.88
C PRO A 110 11.99 4.20 24.33
N VAL A 111 12.15 3.91 23.03
CA VAL A 111 11.47 2.82 22.35
C VAL A 111 12.12 1.53 22.83
N THR A 112 11.38 0.72 23.60
CA THR A 112 11.84 -0.58 24.10
C THR A 112 11.66 -1.69 23.07
N GLU A 113 10.70 -1.54 22.15
CA GLU A 113 10.40 -2.52 21.11
C GLU A 113 9.75 -1.82 19.90
N LEU A 114 10.14 -2.23 18.68
CA LEU A 114 9.48 -1.78 17.45
C LEU A 114 8.30 -2.71 17.17
N THR A 115 7.09 -2.16 17.09
CA THR A 115 5.95 -2.93 16.60
C THR A 115 5.97 -2.97 15.07
N PRO A 116 5.48 -4.06 14.44
CA PRO A 116 5.50 -4.21 12.97
C PRO A 116 4.76 -3.11 12.19
N HIS A 117 3.97 -2.29 12.88
CA HIS A 117 3.05 -1.31 12.30
C HIS A 117 3.51 0.15 12.55
N ALA A 118 4.48 0.36 13.44
CA ALA A 118 4.98 1.68 13.81
C ALA A 118 6.47 1.78 13.46
N GLY A 119 6.75 2.08 12.20
CA GLY A 119 8.11 2.32 11.73
C GLY A 119 8.55 3.74 12.06
N THR A 120 9.09 3.99 13.26
CA THR A 120 9.93 5.17 13.47
C THR A 120 11.38 4.77 13.31
N SER A 121 12.02 5.20 12.23
CA SER A 121 13.45 5.04 12.01
C SER A 121 14.26 5.53 13.23
N PRO A 122 15.25 4.77 13.72
CA PRO A 122 16.24 5.31 14.65
C PRO A 122 16.95 6.48 13.97
N ARG A 123 17.20 7.57 14.70
CA ARG A 123 17.87 8.76 14.17
C ARG A 123 19.15 8.35 13.42
N GLN A 124 19.33 8.89 12.20
CA GLN A 124 20.66 9.09 11.63
C GLN A 124 21.48 10.00 12.55
#